data_AF-R9KSQ9-F1
#
_entry.id   AF-R9KSQ9-F1
#
_cell.length_a   1.000
_cell.length_b   1.000
_cell.length_c   1.000
_cell.angle_alpha   90.00
_cell.angle_beta   90.00
_cell.angle_gamma   90.00
#
_symmetry.space_group_name_H-M   'P 1'
#
loop_
_entity.id
_entity.type
_entity.pdbx_description
1 polymer ?
#
loop_
_entity_poly.entity_id
_entity_poly.type
_entity_poly.pdbx_seq_one_letter_code
_entity_poly.pdbx_strand_id
1 'polypeptide(L)' 'MPHYNLPHNHGQNIEKVLDKIPPAERFRDIAFLFQQLDDPTRLRILWLLCHCEECVCNIAAAVDMSAPALLPV' A
#
# COMPACT_ATOMS: atom_id res chain seq x y z
N MET A 1 -12.57 -3.24 31.03
CA MET A 1 -12.48 -2.94 29.59
C MET A 1 -12.15 -1.47 29.46
N PRO A 2 -11.17 -1.06 28.64
CA PRO A 2 -10.92 0.35 28.41
C PRO A 2 -12.18 1.00 27.82
N HIS A 3 -12.70 2.04 28.49
CA HIS A 3 -13.81 2.83 27.95
C HIS A 3 -13.24 3.88 27.01
N TYR A 4 -13.48 3.71 25.71
CA TYR A 4 -13.11 4.69 24.69
C TYR A 4 -14.16 5.81 24.67
N ASN A 5 -13.77 7.02 25.06
CA ASN A 5 -14.65 8.19 25.03
C ASN A 5 -14.51 8.88 23.67
N LEU A 6 -15.30 8.42 22.70
CA LEU A 6 -15.28 8.95 21.34
C LEU A 6 -16.18 10.18 21.22
N PRO A 7 -15.81 11.18 20.39
CA PRO A 7 -16.53 12.44 20.28
C PRO A 7 -17.88 12.34 19.54
N HIS A 8 -18.14 11.23 18.84
CA HIS A 8 -19.34 11.02 18.04
C HIS A 8 -19.68 9.53 17.94
N ASN A 9 -20.98 9.19 17.84
CA ASN A 9 -21.47 7.82 17.78
C ASN A 9 -22.30 7.59 16.50
N HIS A 10 -21.83 6.71 15.62
CA HIS A 10 -22.52 6.32 14.38
C HIS A 10 -23.39 5.04 14.54
N GLY A 11 -23.68 4.60 15.77
CA GLY A 11 -24.45 3.38 16.05
C GLY A 11 -23.69 2.08 15.75
N GLN A 12 -22.37 2.15 15.59
CA GLN A 12 -21.50 1.01 15.28
C GLN A 12 -20.80 0.54 16.56
N ASN A 13 -20.48 -0.75 16.65
CA ASN A 13 -19.74 -1.32 17.78
C ASN A 13 -18.23 -1.16 17.55
N ILE A 14 -17.75 0.07 17.72
CA ILE A 14 -16.35 0.44 17.51
C ILE A 14 -15.44 -0.13 18.60
N GLU A 15 -15.97 -0.38 19.80
CA GLU A 15 -15.23 -0.97 20.92
C GLU A 15 -14.63 -2.32 20.54
N LYS A 16 -15.40 -3.18 19.84
CA LYS A 16 -14.90 -4.47 19.32
C LYS A 16 -13.74 -4.34 18.33
N VAL A 17 -13.63 -3.22 17.62
CA VAL A 17 -12.54 -2.95 16.68
C VAL A 17 -11.34 -2.42 17.43
N LEU A 18 -11.55 -1.49 18.36
CA LEU A 18 -10.49 -0.88 19.18
C LEU A 18 -9.80 -1.92 20.07
N ASP A 19 -10.56 -2.89 20.60
CA ASP A 19 -10.02 -4.03 21.37
C ASP A 19 -9.09 -4.95 20.56
N LYS A 20 -9.13 -4.84 19.23
CA LYS A 20 -8.31 -5.65 18.30
C LYS A 20 -7.22 -4.83 17.62
N ILE A 21 -6.98 -3.59 18.06
CA ILE A 21 -5.91 -2.75 17.49
C ILE A 21 -4.56 -3.47 17.63
N PRO A 22 -3.84 -3.70 16.50
CA PRO A 22 -2.48 -4.25 16.55
C PRO A 22 -1.50 -3.32 17.28
N PRO A 23 -0.32 -3.82 17.68
CA PRO A 23 0.76 -2.98 18.19
C PRO A 23 1.18 -1.91 17.17
N ALA A 24 1.59 -0.73 17.65
CA ALA A 24 2.01 0.39 16.81
C ALA A 24 3.14 0.04 15.81
N GLU A 25 3.99 -0.93 16.14
CA GLU A 25 5.02 -1.48 15.24
C GLU A 25 4.41 -2.08 13.96
N ARG A 26 3.33 -2.87 14.07
CA ARG A 26 2.67 -3.47 12.90
C ARG A 26 2.18 -2.42 11.93
N PHE A 27 1.67 -1.28 12.43
CA PHE A 27 1.26 -0.17 11.58
C PHE A 27 2.45 0.50 10.89
N ARG A 28 3.58 0.66 11.60
CA ARG A 28 4.81 1.21 11.00
C ARG A 28 5.34 0.32 9.90
N ASP A 29 5.39 -1.00 10.12
CA ASP A 29 5.87 -1.97 9.14
C ASP A 29 5.00 -1.95 7.88
N ILE A 30 3.68 -1.97 8.06
CA ILE A 30 2.72 -1.93 6.95
C ILE A 30 2.80 -0.60 6.21
N ALA A 31 2.91 0.54 6.92
CA ALA A 31 3.08 1.84 6.29
C ALA A 31 4.38 1.93 5.46
N PHE A 32 5.49 1.38 5.98
CA PHE A 32 6.76 1.31 5.27
C PHE A 32 6.65 0.45 3.99
N LEU A 33 5.92 -0.66 4.06
CA LEU A 33 5.65 -1.49 2.88
C LEU A 33 4.79 -0.74 1.85
N PHE A 34 3.71 -0.08 2.27
CA PHE A 34 2.86 0.71 1.36
C PHE A 34 3.61 1.89 0.75
N GLN A 35 4.61 2.46 1.43
CA GLN A 35 5.46 3.50 0.86
C GLN A 35 6.20 3.02 -0.39
N GLN A 36 6.50 1.72 -0.52
CA GLN A 36 7.07 1.18 -1.75
C GLN A 36 6.12 1.29 -2.96
N LEU A 37 4.85 1.59 -2.73
CA LEU A 37 3.81 1.74 -3.74
C LEU A 37 3.25 3.18 -3.79
N ASP A 38 3.87 4.15 -3.13
CA ASP A 38 3.38 5.55 -3.11
C ASP A 38 3.71 6.35 -4.39
N ASP A 39 4.55 5.79 -5.27
CA ASP A 39 4.92 6.39 -6.54
C ASP A 39 3.95 5.97 -7.66
N PRO A 40 3.38 6.93 -8.42
CA PRO A 40 2.44 6.63 -9.50
C PRO A 40 2.98 5.66 -10.55
N THR A 41 4.28 5.67 -10.82
CA THR A 41 4.87 4.77 -11.81
C THR A 41 5.01 3.36 -11.25
N ARG A 42 5.45 3.18 -10.00
CA ARG A 42 5.46 1.87 -9.33
C ARG A 42 4.06 1.25 -9.28
N LEU A 43 3.01 2.04 -9.04
CA LEU A 43 1.63 1.56 -9.09
C LEU A 43 1.20 1.11 -10.49
N ARG A 44 1.60 1.83 -11.55
CA ARG A 44 1.32 1.42 -12.94
C ARG A 44 2.05 0.12 -13.29
N ILE A 45 3.30 -0.02 -12.87
CA ILE A 45 4.08 -1.26 -13.06
C ILE A 45 3.38 -2.42 -12.33
N LEU A 46 3.00 -2.24 -11.06
CA LEU A 46 2.28 -3.26 -10.30
C LEU A 46 0.97 -3.64 -11.00
N TRP A 47 0.20 -2.66 -11.46
CA TRP A 47 -1.05 -2.92 -12.18
C TRP A 47 -0.80 -3.76 -13.44
N LEU A 48 0.18 -3.41 -14.27
CA LEU A 48 0.52 -4.20 -15.47
C LEU A 48 0.86 -5.65 -15.11
N LEU A 49 1.74 -5.83 -14.12
CA LEU A 49 2.21 -7.15 -13.69
C LEU A 49 1.13 -8.01 -13.03
N CYS A 50 0.09 -7.40 -12.45
CA CYS A 50 -1.07 -8.12 -11.94
C CYS A 50 -1.97 -8.68 -13.06
N HIS A 51 -1.87 -8.16 -14.29
CA HIS A 51 -2.77 -8.52 -15.40
C HIS A 51 -2.06 -9.22 -16.56
N CYS A 52 -0.73 -9.14 -16.64
CA CYS A 52 0.06 -9.82 -17.68
C CYS A 52 1.53 -9.99 -17.26
N GLU A 53 2.20 -10.98 -17.82
CA GLU A 53 3.66 -11.10 -17.77
C GLU A 53 4.25 -10.36 -18.97
N GLU A 54 5.10 -9.37 -18.72
CA GLU A 54 5.70 -8.53 -19.75
C GLU A 54 7.21 -8.38 -19.53
N CYS A 55 7.96 -8.17 -20.62
CA CYS A 55 9.39 -7.94 -20.51
C CYS A 55 9.69 -6.50 -20.05
N VAL A 56 10.87 -6.28 -19.45
CA VAL A 56 11.26 -4.96 -18.94
C VAL A 56 11.19 -3.85 -20.01
N CYS A 57 11.49 -4.17 -21.27
CA CYS A 57 11.41 -3.22 -22.38
C CYS A 57 9.97 -2.73 -22.63
N ASN A 58 9.01 -3.66 -22.62
CA ASN A 58 7.59 -3.34 -22.82
C ASN A 58 7.03 -2.58 -21.62
N ILE A 59 7.44 -2.96 -20.40
CA ILE A 59 7.05 -2.24 -19.18
C ILE A 59 7.55 -0.79 -19.25
N ALA A 60 8.82 -0.57 -19.58
CA ALA A 60 9.39 0.77 -19.70
C ALA A 60 8.62 1.62 -20.72
N ALA A 61 8.32 1.06 -21.89
CA ALA A 61 7.52 1.74 -22.90
C ALA A 61 6.10 2.06 -22.40
N ALA A 62 5.46 1.14 -21.65
CA ALA A 62 4.10 1.32 -21.14
C ALA A 62 4.00 2.36 -20.00
N VAL A 63 5.08 2.60 -19.26
CA VAL A 63 5.11 3.58 -18.16
C VAL A 63 5.89 4.86 -18.48
N ASP A 64 6.25 5.07 -19.75
CA ASP A 64 7.00 6.24 -20.24
C ASP A 64 8.35 6.43 -19.51
N MET A 65 9.05 5.32 -19.25
CA MET A 65 10.38 5.28 -18.65
C MET A 65 11.40 4.65 -19.60
N SER A 66 12.67 5.00 -19.47
CA SER A 66 13.74 4.29 -20.16
C SER A 66 13.97 2.91 -19.51
N ALA A 67 14.20 1.87 -20.30
CA ALA A 67 14.46 0.51 -19.79
C ALA A 67 15.61 0.42 -18.76
N PRO A 68 16.72 1.19 -18.88
CA PRO A 68 17.76 1.24 -17.85
C PRO A 68 17.27 1.75 -16.48
N ALA A 69 16.23 2.59 -16.43
CA ALA A 69 15.68 3.12 -15.18
C ALA A 69 14.88 2.09 -14.37
N LEU A 70 14.58 0.92 -14.96
CA LEU A 70 13.92 -0.22 -14.31
C LEU A 70 14.90 -1.32 -13.89
N LEU A 71 16.18 -1.22 -14.26
CA LEU A 71 17.21 -2.18 -13.87
C LEU A 71 17.89 -1.72 -12.57
N PRO A 72 18.17 -2.63 -11.61
CA PRO A 72 19.08 -2.32 -10.52
C PRO A 72 20.48 -2.08 -11.09
N VAL A 73 21.11 -0.97 -10.70
CA VAL A 73 22.50 -0.63 -11.03
C VAL A 73 23.46 -1.45 -10.18
#